data_AF-A0A1X6X3I6-F1
#
_entry.id   AF-A0A1X6X3I6-F1
#
_cell.length_a   1.000
_cell.length_b   1.000
_cell.length_c   1.000
_cell.angle_alpha   90.00
_cell.angle_beta   90.00
_cell.angle_gamma   90.00
#
_symmetry.space_group_name_H-M   'P 1'
#
loop_
_entity.id
_entity.type
_entity.pdbx_description
1 polymer ?
#
loop_
_entity_poly.entity_id
_entity_poly.type
_entity_poly.pdbx_seq_one_letter_code
_entity_poly.pdbx_strand_id
1 'polypeptide(L)'
;MGKSTVLRGFAETAGGSVIDLDDVEVREAIQGNLAASVRAGAPICIDEYQRVPDILDALKARLNREGSPPGTAIITGSTRQDALPATAQALTGRLHSLVIWPLSQGELEGVRENLLEALAGDADGVVSAVPSSSTTRPDYVDRVCYGGMPLAPASVSLGQSPLVR
;
A
#
# COMPACT_ATOMS: atom_id res chain seq x y z
N MET A 1 3.17 -1.61 6.09
CA MET A 1 3.26 -0.69 4.93
C MET A 1 2.21 0.39 5.11
N GLY A 2 2.64 1.66 5.25
CA GLY A 2 1.88 2.80 5.79
C GLY A 2 0.68 3.31 4.96
N LYS A 3 -0.03 2.45 4.23
CA LYS A 3 -1.25 2.81 3.48
C LYS A 3 -2.31 3.41 4.40
N SER A 4 -2.60 2.75 5.52
CA SER A 4 -3.51 3.23 6.55
C SER A 4 -3.07 4.57 7.13
N THR A 5 -1.77 4.76 7.35
CA THR A 5 -1.20 6.03 7.86
C THR A 5 -1.41 7.16 6.86
N VAL A 6 -1.12 6.93 5.57
CA VAL A 6 -1.34 7.91 4.50
C VAL A 6 -2.83 8.24 4.36
N LEU A 7 -3.70 7.22 4.38
CA LEU A 7 -5.15 7.41 4.26
C LEU A 7 -5.71 8.21 5.44
N ARG A 8 -5.27 7.91 6.67
CA ARG A 8 -5.69 8.65 7.88
C ARG A 8 -5.23 10.11 7.82
N GLY A 9 -3.97 10.38 7.49
CA GLY A 9 -3.47 11.75 7.36
C GLY A 9 -4.19 12.54 6.25
N PHE A 10 -4.54 11.88 5.14
CA PHE A 10 -5.37 12.49 4.10
C PHE A 10 -6.78 12.79 4.61
N ALA A 11 -7.44 11.83 5.27
CA ALA A 11 -8.79 12.01 5.80
C ALA A 11 -8.85 13.17 6.82
N GLU A 12 -7.86 13.27 7.70
CA GLU A 12 -7.72 14.37 8.66
C GLU A 12 -7.60 15.73 7.95
N THR A 13 -6.75 15.81 6.92
CA THR A 13 -6.59 17.03 6.11
C THR A 13 -7.88 17.40 5.36
N ALA A 14 -8.65 16.40 4.93
CA ALA A 14 -9.94 16.58 4.27
C ALA A 14 -11.12 16.84 5.24
N GLY A 15 -10.88 16.86 6.55
CA GLY A 15 -11.92 17.04 7.58
C GLY A 15 -12.87 15.83 7.71
N GLY A 16 -12.42 14.65 7.28
CA GLY A 16 -13.17 13.40 7.31
C GLY A 16 -12.61 12.38 8.30
N SER A 17 -13.11 11.15 8.19
CA SER A 17 -12.62 10.00 8.97
C SER A 17 -12.44 8.78 8.05
N VAL A 18 -11.70 7.79 8.54
CA VAL A 18 -11.47 6.52 7.84
C VAL A 18 -12.45 5.47 8.33
N ILE A 19 -13.10 4.79 7.38
CA ILE A 19 -13.86 3.56 7.62
C ILE A 19 -12.87 2.42 7.61
N ASP A 20 -12.52 1.91 8.79
CA ASP A 20 -11.55 0.81 8.96
C ASP A 20 -12.29 -0.54 8.93
N LEU A 21 -12.14 -1.30 7.84
CA LEU A 21 -12.85 -2.57 7.67
C LEU A 21 -12.13 -3.79 8.29
N ASP A 22 -10.93 -3.60 8.85
CA ASP A 22 -10.33 -4.62 9.70
C ASP A 22 -11.08 -4.73 11.04
N ASP A 23 -11.62 -3.61 11.54
CA ASP A 23 -12.51 -3.58 12.71
C ASP A 23 -13.80 -4.38 12.43
N VAL A 24 -14.09 -5.33 13.33
CA VAL A 24 -15.23 -6.26 13.19
C VAL A 24 -16.56 -5.53 13.28
N GLU A 25 -16.71 -4.60 14.22
CA GLU A 25 -17.97 -3.88 14.45
C GLU A 25 -18.26 -2.93 13.30
N VAL A 26 -17.24 -2.23 12.81
CA VAL A 26 -17.34 -1.37 11.62
C VAL A 26 -17.73 -2.23 10.41
N ARG A 27 -17.05 -3.36 10.21
CA ARG A 27 -17.33 -4.26 9.08
C ARG A 27 -18.77 -4.75 9.07
N GLU A 28 -19.29 -5.22 10.20
CA GLU A 28 -20.68 -5.69 10.31
C GLU A 28 -21.69 -4.57 10.02
N ALA A 29 -21.44 -3.36 10.55
CA ALA A 29 -22.28 -2.19 10.30
C ALA A 29 -22.32 -1.82 8.80
N ILE A 30 -21.19 -1.90 8.12
CA ILE A 30 -21.06 -1.62 6.68
C ILE A 30 -21.77 -2.70 5.84
N GLN A 31 -21.56 -3.98 6.16
CA GLN A 31 -22.20 -5.10 5.44
C GLN A 31 -23.73 -5.02 5.51
N GLY A 32 -24.28 -4.64 6.67
CA GLY A 32 -25.73 -4.45 6.84
C GLY A 32 -26.29 -3.25 6.07
N ASN A 33 -25.46 -2.29 5.65
CA ASN A 33 -25.90 -0.99 5.13
C ASN A 33 -25.04 -0.44 3.97
N LEU A 34 -24.57 -1.29 3.05
CA LEU A 34 -23.64 -0.93 1.96
C LEU A 34 -24.03 0.33 1.16
N ALA A 35 -25.30 0.45 0.77
CA ALA A 35 -25.75 1.62 0.02
C ALA A 35 -25.74 2.90 0.87
N ALA A 36 -25.89 2.78 2.19
CA ALA A 36 -25.86 3.92 3.12
C ALA A 36 -24.44 4.39 3.40
N SER A 37 -23.50 3.47 3.54
CA SER A 37 -22.11 3.78 3.86
C SER A 37 -21.43 4.63 2.78
N VAL A 38 -21.89 4.50 1.54
CA VAL A 38 -21.35 5.28 0.41
C VAL A 38 -22.13 6.55 0.08
N ARG A 39 -23.24 6.86 0.76
CA ARG A 39 -24.20 7.90 0.34
C ARG A 39 -23.78 9.34 0.66
N ALA A 40 -23.06 9.55 1.76
CA ALA A 40 -22.79 10.88 2.29
C ALA A 40 -21.30 11.24 2.24
N GLY A 41 -21.02 12.51 1.96
CA GLY A 41 -19.65 13.04 1.95
C GLY A 41 -18.82 12.65 0.73
N ALA A 42 -17.75 13.41 0.52
CA ALA A 42 -16.64 13.11 -0.36
C ALA A 42 -15.42 13.90 0.16
N PRO A 43 -14.22 13.32 0.20
CA PRO A 43 -13.91 11.93 -0.12
C PRO A 43 -14.36 10.96 0.99
N ILE A 44 -14.92 9.81 0.59
CA ILE A 44 -15.08 8.68 1.52
C ILE A 44 -13.75 7.93 1.59
N CYS A 45 -13.18 7.83 2.79
CA CYS A 45 -11.92 7.11 3.00
C CYS A 45 -12.21 5.72 3.59
N ILE A 46 -11.88 4.66 2.86
CA ILE A 46 -12.13 3.26 3.25
C ILE A 46 -10.79 2.52 3.32
N ASP A 47 -10.49 1.92 4.46
CA ASP A 47 -9.32 1.07 4.64
C ASP A 47 -9.65 -0.41 4.49
N GLU A 48 -8.69 -1.17 4.00
CA GLU A 48 -8.74 -2.62 3.78
C GLU A 48 -10.02 -3.11 3.08
N TYR A 49 -10.34 -2.50 1.92
CA TYR A 49 -11.59 -2.76 1.17
C TYR A 49 -11.86 -4.24 0.87
N GLN A 50 -10.81 -5.07 0.76
CA GLN A 50 -10.96 -6.50 0.50
C GLN A 50 -11.66 -7.26 1.64
N ARG A 51 -11.81 -6.65 2.83
CA ARG A 51 -12.65 -7.19 3.92
C ARG A 51 -14.14 -7.09 3.62
N VAL A 52 -14.56 -6.12 2.80
CA VAL A 52 -15.94 -5.97 2.30
C VAL A 52 -15.90 -5.57 0.82
N PRO A 53 -15.60 -6.51 -0.10
CA PRO A 53 -15.43 -6.20 -1.53
C PRO A 53 -16.67 -5.55 -2.17
N ASP A 54 -17.86 -5.89 -1.68
CA ASP A 54 -19.15 -5.37 -2.14
C ASP A 54 -19.28 -3.84 -1.99
N ILE A 55 -18.41 -3.20 -1.19
CA ILE A 55 -18.35 -1.73 -1.10
C ILE A 55 -18.05 -1.09 -2.46
N LEU A 56 -17.32 -1.80 -3.33
CA LEU A 56 -17.01 -1.33 -4.68
C LEU A 56 -18.26 -1.28 -5.57
N ASP A 57 -19.18 -2.23 -5.42
CA ASP A 57 -20.46 -2.20 -6.13
C ASP A 57 -21.35 -1.05 -5.64
N ALA A 58 -21.34 -0.78 -4.34
CA ALA A 58 -22.05 0.37 -3.78
C ALA A 58 -21.49 1.70 -4.32
N LEU A 59 -20.16 1.85 -4.37
CA LEU A 59 -19.49 3.01 -4.97
C LEU A 59 -19.82 3.14 -6.46
N LYS A 60 -19.77 2.04 -7.21
CA LYS A 60 -20.16 2.01 -8.63
C LYS A 60 -21.60 2.48 -8.81
N ALA A 61 -22.53 2.00 -7.99
CA ALA A 61 -23.94 2.39 -8.05
C ALA A 61 -24.14 3.88 -7.73
N ARG A 62 -23.38 4.44 -6.78
CA ARG A 62 -23.36 5.89 -6.51
C ARG A 62 -22.83 6.66 -7.71
N LEU A 63 -21.67 6.30 -8.24
CA LEU A 63 -21.04 6.96 -9.39
C LEU A 63 -21.92 6.90 -10.65
N ASN A 64 -22.70 5.83 -10.83
CA ASN A 64 -23.66 5.73 -11.92
C ASN A 64 -24.85 6.69 -11.76
N ARG A 65 -25.25 7.00 -10.53
CA ARG A 65 -26.41 7.86 -10.23
C ARG A 65 -26.04 9.34 -10.19
N GLU A 66 -24.90 9.67 -9.60
CA GLU A 66 -24.45 11.04 -9.31
C GLU A 66 -23.43 11.54 -10.35
N GLY A 67 -23.00 10.68 -11.26
CA GLY A 67 -21.85 10.93 -12.12
C GLY A 67 -20.53 10.59 -11.43
N SER A 68 -19.41 10.97 -12.04
CA SER A 68 -18.07 10.59 -11.57
C SER A 68 -17.24 11.79 -11.12
N PRO A 69 -17.66 12.55 -10.08
CA PRO A 69 -16.85 13.64 -9.59
C PRO A 69 -15.52 13.10 -9.03
N PRO A 70 -14.39 13.78 -9.30
CA PRO A 70 -13.10 13.38 -8.78
C PRO A 70 -13.10 13.44 -7.24
N GLY A 71 -12.37 12.53 -6.62
CA GLY A 71 -12.26 12.49 -5.15
C GLY A 71 -13.52 11.97 -4.44
N THR A 72 -14.40 11.22 -5.11
CA THR A 72 -15.58 10.61 -4.46
C THR A 72 -15.18 9.67 -3.33
N ALA A 73 -14.16 8.84 -3.55
CA ALA A 73 -13.65 7.90 -2.56
C ALA A 73 -12.16 7.67 -2.73
N ILE A 74 -11.49 7.37 -1.62
CA ILE A 74 -10.14 6.83 -1.57
C ILE A 74 -10.23 5.50 -0.82
N ILE A 75 -9.71 4.46 -1.45
CA ILE A 75 -9.73 3.11 -0.90
C ILE A 75 -8.30 2.58 -0.79
N THR A 76 -7.99 1.93 0.32
CA THR A 76 -6.75 1.16 0.48
C THR A 76 -7.08 -0.32 0.60
N GLY A 77 -6.16 -1.16 0.13
CA GLY A 77 -6.26 -2.59 0.30
C GLY A 77 -4.88 -3.22 0.23
N SER A 78 -4.62 -4.17 1.13
CA SER A 78 -3.40 -4.97 1.12
C SER A 78 -3.58 -6.19 0.22
N THR A 79 -3.53 -6.01 -1.10
CA THR A 79 -3.51 -7.15 -2.02
C THR A 79 -2.10 -7.76 -2.02
N ARG A 80 -1.86 -8.72 -1.12
CA ARG A 80 -0.84 -9.74 -1.38
C ARG A 80 -1.29 -10.41 -2.67
N GLN A 81 -0.56 -10.17 -3.76
CA GLN A 81 -0.65 -10.84 -5.07
C GLN A 81 -2.07 -11.31 -5.41
N ASP A 82 -2.77 -10.58 -6.29
CA ASP A 82 -3.64 -11.12 -7.34
C ASP A 82 -4.56 -10.00 -7.87
N ALA A 83 -5.00 -10.17 -9.11
CA ALA A 83 -5.71 -9.18 -9.93
C ALA A 83 -6.76 -8.35 -9.17
N LEU A 84 -6.91 -7.08 -9.57
CA LEU A 84 -8.04 -6.26 -9.18
C LEU A 84 -9.33 -7.10 -9.30
N PRO A 85 -10.14 -7.26 -8.24
CA PRO A 85 -11.33 -8.09 -8.30
C PRO A 85 -12.24 -7.61 -9.44
N ALA A 86 -13.03 -8.51 -10.04
CA ALA A 86 -13.91 -8.18 -11.17
C ALA A 86 -14.81 -6.97 -10.87
N THR A 87 -15.19 -6.78 -9.61
CA THR A 87 -15.93 -5.62 -9.12
C THR A 87 -15.16 -4.30 -9.26
N ALA A 88 -13.85 -4.30 -9.00
CA ALA A 88 -12.98 -3.15 -9.25
C ALA A 88 -12.80 -2.88 -10.75
N GLN A 89 -12.80 -3.93 -11.59
CA GLN A 89 -12.80 -3.80 -13.05
C GLN A 89 -14.03 -3.01 -13.54
N ALA A 90 -15.16 -3.11 -12.83
CA ALA A 90 -16.37 -2.38 -13.17
C ALA A 90 -16.29 -0.86 -12.90
N LEU A 91 -15.20 -0.38 -12.29
CA LEU A 91 -14.86 1.03 -12.12
C LEU A 91 -13.84 1.51 -13.17
N THR A 92 -13.71 0.80 -14.29
CA THR A 92 -12.83 1.18 -15.41
C THR A 92 -13.04 2.65 -15.81
N GLY A 93 -11.94 3.40 -15.92
CA GLY A 93 -11.94 4.82 -16.25
C GLY A 93 -12.30 5.76 -15.09
N ARG A 94 -12.70 5.22 -13.93
CA ARG A 94 -13.09 5.98 -12.72
C ARG A 94 -12.27 5.62 -11.49
N LEU A 95 -11.55 4.51 -11.54
CA LEU A 95 -10.59 4.07 -10.53
C LEU A 95 -9.18 4.34 -11.01
N HIS A 96 -8.37 4.95 -10.15
CA HIS A 96 -6.94 5.15 -10.38
C HIS A 96 -6.19 4.44 -9.25
N SER A 97 -5.27 3.54 -9.62
CA SER A 97 -4.50 2.76 -8.66
C SER A 97 -3.14 3.40 -8.44
N LEU A 98 -2.75 3.55 -7.18
CA LEU A 98 -1.44 4.04 -6.77
C LEU A 98 -0.79 2.99 -5.88
N VAL A 99 0.46 2.64 -6.19
CA VAL A 99 1.25 1.70 -5.39
C VAL A 99 2.03 2.49 -4.35
N ILE A 100 1.85 2.15 -3.07
CA ILE A 100 2.70 2.64 -1.99
C ILE A 100 3.78 1.60 -1.73
N TRP A 101 5.02 1.96 -2.07
CA TRP A 101 6.19 1.13 -1.84
C TRP A 101 6.57 1.10 -0.35
N PRO A 102 7.34 0.08 0.09
CA PRO A 102 8.02 0.12 1.37
C PRO A 102 8.87 1.39 1.50
N LEU A 103 9.10 1.81 2.75
CA LEU A 103 9.98 2.94 3.03
C LEU A 103 11.40 2.62 2.58
N SER A 104 12.09 3.61 2.02
CA SER A 104 13.51 3.50 1.73
C SER A 104 14.35 3.44 3.01
N GLN A 105 15.64 3.09 2.88
CA GLN A 105 16.55 3.08 4.03
C GLN A 105 16.71 4.48 4.63
N GLY A 106 16.81 5.53 3.81
CA GLY A 106 16.88 6.88 4.32
C GLY A 106 15.58 7.30 5.01
N GLU A 107 14.41 6.96 4.47
CA GLU A 107 13.13 7.24 5.14
C GLU A 107 13.02 6.55 6.51
N LEU A 108 13.47 5.30 6.62
CA LEU A 108 13.55 4.58 7.90
C LEU A 108 14.55 5.23 8.88
N GLU A 109 15.65 5.79 8.36
CA GLU A 109 16.64 6.54 9.12
C GLU A 109 16.23 8.01 9.37
N GLY A 110 15.06 8.46 8.88
CA GLY A 110 14.55 9.83 9.02
C GLY A 110 15.23 10.86 8.11
N VAL A 111 15.95 10.40 7.09
CA VAL A 111 16.66 11.20 6.09
C VAL A 111 15.78 11.37 4.85
N ARG A 112 15.65 12.62 4.38
CA ARG A 112 15.03 12.90 3.07
C ARG A 112 16.05 12.61 1.97
N GLU A 113 15.82 11.53 1.24
CA GLU A 113 16.66 11.14 0.09
C GLU A 113 16.21 11.85 -1.19
N ASN A 114 17.16 12.20 -2.04
CA ASN A 114 16.94 12.74 -3.39
C ASN A 114 17.71 11.95 -4.46
N LEU A 115 18.09 10.70 -4.13
CA LEU A 115 18.98 9.88 -4.98
C LEU A 115 18.46 9.76 -6.41
N LEU A 116 17.16 9.50 -6.60
CA LEU A 116 16.58 9.35 -7.93
C LEU A 116 16.60 10.65 -8.74
N GLU A 117 16.32 11.79 -8.09
CA GLU A 117 16.37 13.12 -8.71
C GLU A 117 17.80 13.47 -9.12
N ALA A 118 18.76 13.18 -8.24
CA ALA A 118 20.18 13.43 -8.48
C ALA A 118 20.74 12.54 -9.60
N LEU A 119 20.43 11.24 -9.59
CA LEU A 119 20.85 10.29 -10.63
C LEU A 119 20.30 10.65 -12.01
N ALA A 120 19.07 11.18 -12.07
CA ALA A 120 18.48 11.64 -13.33
C ALA A 120 19.18 12.87 -13.91
N GLY A 121 19.78 13.71 -13.06
CA GLY A 121 20.50 14.93 -13.47
C GLY A 121 21.95 14.67 -13.87
N ASP A 122 22.69 13.91 -13.06
CA ASP A 122 24.10 13.57 -13.29
C ASP A 122 24.49 12.28 -12.56
N ALA A 123 24.27 11.14 -13.22
CA ALA A 123 24.56 9.83 -12.65
C ALA A 123 26.04 9.66 -12.31
N ASP A 124 26.94 10.12 -13.17
CA ASP A 124 28.39 9.93 -13.00
C ASP A 124 28.91 10.78 -11.83
N GLY A 125 28.43 12.02 -11.70
CA GLY A 125 28.75 12.89 -10.58
C GLY A 125 28.23 12.36 -9.24
N VAL A 126 27.00 11.81 -9.23
CA VAL A 126 26.42 11.19 -8.03
C VAL A 126 27.25 9.97 -7.59
N VAL A 127 27.58 9.06 -8.51
CA VAL A 127 28.37 7.86 -8.18
C VAL A 127 29.77 8.23 -7.70
N SER A 128 30.41 9.21 -8.36
CA SER A 128 31.76 9.65 -8.01
C SER A 128 31.83 10.41 -6.68
N ALA A 129 30.74 11.04 -6.25
CA ALA A 129 30.66 11.78 -4.99
C ALA A 129 30.45 10.86 -3.77
N VAL A 130 30.13 9.59 -3.96
CA VAL A 130 29.89 8.64 -2.86
C VAL A 130 31.21 7.99 -2.45
N PRO A 131 31.72 8.23 -1.23
CA PRO A 131 32.89 7.53 -0.73
C PRO A 131 32.60 6.04 -0.60
N SER A 132 33.66 5.23 -0.59
CA SER A 132 33.53 3.78 -0.33
C SER A 132 32.72 3.56 0.95
N SER A 133 31.63 2.80 0.83
CA SER A 133 30.72 2.51 1.93
C SER A 133 31.46 1.87 3.10
N SER A 134 31.25 2.37 4.32
CA SER A 134 31.68 1.74 5.56
C SER A 134 30.73 0.63 6.04
N THR A 135 29.62 0.42 5.32
CA THR A 135 28.59 -0.57 5.64
C THR A 135 29.17 -1.97 5.52
N THR A 136 29.15 -2.73 6.61
CA THR A 136 29.68 -4.10 6.61
C THR A 136 28.68 -5.07 5.99
N ARG A 137 29.14 -6.28 5.65
CA ARG A 137 28.24 -7.33 5.12
C ARG A 137 27.09 -7.66 6.08
N PRO A 138 27.30 -7.83 7.40
CA PRO A 138 26.20 -7.97 8.37
C PRO A 138 25.20 -6.80 8.32
N ASP A 139 25.68 -5.55 8.28
CA ASP A 139 24.80 -4.38 8.23
C ASP A 139 23.93 -4.38 6.96
N TYR A 140 24.47 -4.83 5.82
CA TYR A 140 23.67 -5.01 4.60
C TYR A 140 22.58 -6.06 4.76
N VAL A 141 22.87 -7.18 5.42
CA VAL A 141 21.86 -8.22 5.69
C VAL A 141 20.74 -7.64 6.55
N ASP A 142 21.09 -6.92 7.62
CA ASP A 142 20.12 -6.30 8.50
C ASP A 142 19.26 -5.28 7.75
N ARG A 143 19.89 -4.36 7.00
CA ARG A 143 19.19 -3.35 6.17
C ARG A 143 18.22 -3.98 5.17
N VAL A 144 18.61 -5.05 4.49
CA VAL A 144 17.74 -5.79 3.56
C VAL A 144 16.56 -6.43 4.30
N CYS A 145 16.78 -6.95 5.50
CA CYS A 145 15.70 -7.51 6.32
C CYS A 145 14.74 -6.45 6.89
N TYR A 146 15.22 -5.23 7.17
CA TYR A 146 14.39 -4.12 7.68
C TYR A 146 13.62 -3.34 6.60
N GLY A 147 14.21 -3.15 5.41
CA GLY A 147 13.73 -2.22 4.36
C GLY A 147 12.44 -2.60 3.63
N GLY A 148 11.84 -3.73 3.97
CA GLY A 148 10.66 -4.24 3.28
C GLY A 148 10.80 -5.74 3.14
N MET A 149 9.78 -6.45 3.67
CA MET A 149 9.70 -7.91 3.73
C MET A 149 10.45 -8.59 2.58
N PRO A 150 11.65 -9.17 2.81
CA PRO A 150 12.01 -10.33 2.03
C PRO A 150 10.99 -11.38 2.43
N LEU A 151 10.15 -11.84 1.50
CA LEU A 151 9.61 -13.19 1.65
C LEU A 151 10.86 -14.07 1.72
N ALA A 152 11.19 -14.53 2.91
CA ALA A 152 12.25 -15.51 3.10
C ALA A 152 11.99 -16.62 2.07
N PRO A 153 12.96 -16.96 1.20
CA PRO A 153 12.82 -18.19 0.45
C PRO A 153 12.65 -19.31 1.47
N ALA A 154 11.60 -20.10 1.29
CA ALA A 154 11.30 -21.26 2.13
C ALA A 154 12.60 -22.02 2.42
N SER A 155 12.81 -22.31 3.71
CA SER A 155 13.94 -23.05 4.26
C SER A 155 14.52 -24.05 3.26
N VAL A 156 15.73 -23.78 2.78
CA VAL A 156 16.56 -24.80 2.13
C VAL A 156 16.84 -25.83 3.22
N SER A 157 16.12 -26.95 3.15
CA SER A 157 16.44 -28.15 3.93
C SER A 157 17.88 -28.53 3.57
N LEU A 158 18.79 -28.34 4.53
CA LEU A 158 20.13 -28.91 4.47
C LEU A 158 19.95 -30.42 4.45
N GLY A 159 20.00 -30.98 3.24
CA GLY A 159 20.03 -32.42 3.00
C GLY A 159 21.14 -33.03 3.84
N GLN A 160 20.73 -33.92 4.75
CA GLN A 160 21.61 -34.73 5.57
C GLN A 160 22.63 -35.47 4.69
N SER A 161 23.90 -35.41 5.11
CA SER A 161 24.94 -36.31 4.64
C SER A 161 24.51 -37.77 4.85
N PRO A 162 24.57 -38.66 3.85
CA PRO A 162 24.60 -40.07 4.13
C PRO A 162 26.05 -40.47 4.44
N LEU A 163 26.24 -40.89 5.69
CA LEU A 163 27.24 -41.88 6.07
C LEU A 163 27.22 -43.04 5.06
N VAL A 164 28.37 -43.35 4.45
CA VAL A 164 28.65 -44.70 3.95
C VAL A 164 30.08 -45.07 4.36
N ARG A 165 30.17 -46.29 4.89
CA ARG A 165 31.32 -46.98 5.50
C ARG A 165 32.62 -46.93 4.71
#